data_AF-A0A925LXQ8-F1
#
_entry.id   AF-A0A925LXQ8-F1
#
_cell.length_a   1.000
_cell.length_b   1.000
_cell.length_c   1.000
_cell.angle_alpha   90.00
_cell.angle_beta   90.00
_cell.angle_gamma   90.00
#
_symmetry.space_group_name_H-M   'P 1'
#
loop_
_entity.id
_entity.type
_entity.pdbx_description
1 polymer ?
#
loop_
_entity_poly.entity_id
_entity_poly.type
_entity_poly.pdbx_seq_one_letter_code
_entity_poly.pdbx_strand_id
1 'polypeptide(L)' 'MSNPEGLEIARRLIAEEARQQTGFLDLGMLGLTELPEEIHQLTHLRRLNLGHWFYDEAGKSHNSSNSLAANDFSNVSLPD' A
#
# COMPACT_ATOMS: atom_id res chain seq x y z
N MET A 1 -6.80 -3.45 13.76
CA MET A 1 -6.69 -1.99 13.58
C MET A 1 -5.29 -1.72 13.07
N SER A 2 -5.19 -0.96 11.98
CA SER A 2 -3.91 -0.62 11.36
C SER A 2 -3.00 0.14 12.31
N ASN A 3 -1.67 0.04 12.10
CA ASN A 3 -0.73 0.94 12.75
C ASN A 3 -1.06 2.40 12.36
N PRO A 4 -1.31 3.32 13.32
CA PRO A 4 -1.68 4.69 13.01
C PRO A 4 -0.61 5.43 12.20
N GLU A 5 0.67 5.18 12.47
CA GLU A 5 1.78 5.76 11.71
C GLU A 5 1.78 5.22 10.27
N GLY A 6 1.54 3.92 10.11
CA GLY A 6 1.42 3.28 8.81
C GLY A 6 0.27 3.82 7.96
N LEU A 7 -0.87 4.08 8.60
CA LEU A 7 -2.04 4.65 7.96
C LEU A 7 -1.79 6.09 7.49
N GLU A 8 -1.08 6.90 8.29
CA GLU A 8 -0.69 8.25 7.92
C GLU A 8 0.27 8.26 6.72
N ILE A 9 1.29 7.39 6.76
CA ILE A 9 2.23 7.22 5.64
C ILE A 9 1.47 6.79 4.38
N ALA A 10 0.57 5.81 4.49
CA ALA A 10 -0.21 5.32 3.36
C ALA A 10 -1.03 6.45 2.70
N ARG A 11 -1.71 7.27 3.50
CA ARG A 11 -2.47 8.44 2.99
C ARG A 11 -1.57 9.47 2.30
N ARG A 12 -0.39 9.73 2.86
CA ARG A 12 0.58 10.64 2.24
C ARG A 12 1.05 10.12 0.88
N LEU A 13 1.42 8.84 0.80
CA LEU A 13 1.88 8.21 -0.44
C LEU A 13 0.77 8.19 -1.50
N ILE A 14 -0.47 7.88 -1.10
CA ILE A 14 -1.65 7.97 -1.98
C ILE A 14 -1.82 9.39 -2.52
N ALA A 15 -1.74 10.41 -1.67
CA ALA A 15 -1.88 11.80 -2.10
C ALA A 15 -0.75 12.24 -3.06
N GLU A 16 0.45 11.70 -2.88
CA GLU A 16 1.59 11.95 -3.75
C GLU A 16 1.39 11.28 -5.12
N GLU A 17 0.97 10.01 -5.15
CA GLU A 17 0.71 9.27 -6.38
C GLU A 17 -0.51 9.80 -7.14
N ALA A 18 -1.52 10.33 -6.44
CA ALA A 18 -2.63 11.05 -7.06
C ALA A 18 -2.16 12.24 -7.91
N ARG A 19 -1.07 12.92 -7.50
CA ARG A 19 -0.49 14.07 -8.20
C ARG A 19 0.49 13.64 -9.29
N GLN A 20 1.32 12.64 -9.01
CA GLN A 20 2.39 12.22 -9.92
C GLN A 20 1.89 11.29 -11.03
N GLN A 21 0.83 10.53 -10.76
CA GLN A 21 0.21 9.59 -11.70
C GLN A 21 1.19 8.62 -12.35
N THR A 22 2.15 8.10 -11.57
CA THR A 22 3.17 7.16 -12.07
C THR A 22 2.57 5.82 -12.47
N GLY A 23 1.44 5.46 -11.87
CA GLY A 23 0.75 4.19 -12.05
C GLY A 23 1.30 3.05 -11.18
N PHE A 24 2.22 3.34 -10.26
CA PHE A 24 2.72 2.40 -9.26
C PHE A 24 2.70 3.02 -7.86
N LEU A 25 2.28 2.24 -6.87
CA LEU A 25 2.27 2.66 -5.47
C LEU A 25 2.76 1.53 -4.57
N ASP A 26 3.65 1.86 -3.63
CA ASP A 26 4.15 0.93 -2.62
C ASP A 26 3.56 1.24 -1.23
N LEU A 27 2.61 0.42 -0.79
CA LEU A 27 2.03 0.44 0.55
C LEU A 27 2.43 -0.82 1.36
N GLY A 28 3.47 -1.54 0.92
CA GLY A 28 3.95 -2.71 1.62
C GLY A 28 4.60 -2.33 2.95
N MET A 29 4.59 -3.24 3.93
CA MET A 29 5.29 -3.07 5.21
C MET A 29 4.89 -1.83 6.04
N LEU A 30 3.61 -1.45 6.00
CA LEU A 30 3.06 -0.32 6.77
C LEU A 30 2.24 -0.75 8.00
N GLY A 31 2.10 -2.05 8.28
CA GLY A 31 1.26 -2.52 9.40
C GLY A 31 -0.23 -2.23 9.19
N LEU A 32 -0.67 -2.18 7.93
CA LEU A 32 -2.06 -1.93 7.57
C LEU A 32 -2.89 -3.20 7.81
N THR A 33 -4.03 -3.07 8.47
CA THR A 33 -5.06 -4.12 8.52
C THR A 33 -6.20 -3.88 7.52
N GLU A 34 -6.24 -2.69 6.94
CA GLU A 34 -7.18 -2.26 5.92
C GLU A 34 -6.52 -1.22 5.01
N LEU A 35 -7.02 -1.06 3.78
CA LEU A 35 -6.54 -0.02 2.88
C LEU A 35 -7.28 1.30 3.17
N PRO A 36 -6.59 2.46 3.14
CA PRO A 36 -7.25 3.75 3.21
C PRO A 36 -8.25 3.91 2.05
N GLU A 37 -9.46 4.44 2.31
CA GLU A 37 -10.49 4.61 1.29
C GLU A 37 -10.04 5.45 0.08
N GLU A 38 -9.09 6.36 0.31
CA GLU A 38 -8.49 7.24 -0.70
C GLU A 38 -7.81 6.44 -1.83
N ILE A 39 -7.42 5.18 -1.60
CA ILE A 39 -6.84 4.31 -2.62
C ILE A 39 -7.76 4.14 -3.84
N HIS A 40 -9.08 4.16 -3.63
CA HIS A 40 -10.08 3.98 -4.69
C HIS A 40 -10.12 5.17 -5.67
N GLN A 41 -9.56 6.32 -5.29
CA GLN A 41 -9.49 7.50 -6.15
C GLN A 41 -8.39 7.40 -7.20
N LEU A 42 -7.39 6.53 -6.99
CA LEU A 42 -6.26 6.34 -7.90
C LEU A 42 -6.65 5.46 -9.10
N THR A 43 -7.60 5.93 -9.91
CA THR A 43 -8.12 5.19 -11.07
C THR A 43 -7.07 4.94 -12.18
N HIS A 44 -5.95 5.67 -12.15
CA HIS A 44 -4.82 5.48 -13.07
C HIS A 44 -3.82 4.41 -12.58
N LEU A 45 -3.97 3.89 -11.37
CA LEU A 45 -3.02 2.97 -10.76
C LEU A 45 -3.02 1.62 -11.48
N ARG A 46 -1.84 1.17 -11.91
CA ARG A 46 -1.65 -0.10 -12.64
C ARG A 46 -1.04 -1.19 -11.77
N ARG A 47 -0.25 -0.81 -10.76
CA ARG A 47 0.44 -1.73 -9.86
C ARG A 47 0.41 -1.19 -8.42
N LEU A 48 0.16 -2.09 -7.47
CA LEU A 48 0.12 -1.79 -6.05
C LEU A 48 0.92 -2.86 -5.31
N ASN A 49 1.93 -2.47 -4.54
CA ASN A 49 2.61 -3.37 -3.61
C ASN A 49 1.96 -3.27 -2.22
N LEU A 50 1.58 -4.42 -1.66
CA LEU A 50 1.09 -4.57 -0.28
C LEU A 50 1.97 -5.51 0.56
N GLY A 51 2.99 -6.11 -0.07
CA GLY A 51 3.84 -7.14 0.53
C GLY A 51 5.23 -6.63 0.91
N HIS A 52 6.12 -7.56 1.23
CA HIS A 52 7.49 -7.25 1.63
C HIS A 52 8.39 -6.86 0.45
N TRP A 53 8.01 -7.23 -0.76
CA TRP A 53 8.78 -7.00 -1.99
C TRP A 53 7.86 -7.02 -3.21
N PHE A 54 8.32 -6.47 -4.32
CA PHE A 54 7.63 -6.41 -5.61
C PHE A 54 8.62 -6.59 -6.77
N TYR A 55 8.11 -6.82 -7.98
CA TYR A 55 8.90 -6.82 -9.21
C TYR A 55 8.69 -5.51 -9.98
N ASP A 56 9.78 -4.92 -10.47
CA ASP A 56 9.69 -3.80 -11.42
C ASP A 56 9.32 -4.28 -12.84
N GLU A 57 9.23 -3.34 -13.79
CA GLU A 57 8.88 -3.67 -15.19
C GLU A 57 9.94 -4.51 -15.90
N ALA A 58 11.19 -4.49 -15.40
CA ALA A 58 12.27 -5.34 -15.91
C ALA A 58 12.28 -6.73 -15.25
N GLY A 59 11.31 -7.03 -14.36
CA GLY A 59 11.23 -8.28 -13.62
C GLY A 59 12.25 -8.39 -12.47
N LYS A 60 12.90 -7.28 -12.09
CA LYS A 60 13.82 -7.27 -10.95
C LYS A 60 13.05 -7.14 -9.65
N SER A 61 13.43 -7.94 -8.66
CA SER A 61 12.86 -7.87 -7.32
C SER A 61 13.40 -6.66 -6.55
N HIS A 62 12.50 -5.93 -5.90
CA HIS A 62 12.78 -4.82 -4.99
C HIS A 62 12.04 -5.07 -3.68
N ASN A 63 12.68 -4.77 -2.55
CA ASN A 63 11.97 -4.77 -1.27
C ASN A 63 11.04 -3.55 -1.19
N SER A 64 10.00 -3.66 -0.35
CA SER A 64 9.22 -2.48 0.04
C SER A 64 10.18 -1.42 0.58
N SER A 65 9.90 -0.17 0.20
CA SER A 65 10.64 0.98 0.73
C SER A 65 10.29 1.27 2.18
N ASN A 66 9.19 0.70 2.68
CA ASN A 66 8.77 0.81 4.06
C ASN A 66 9.21 -0.40 4.88
N SER A 67 9.33 -0.24 6.20
CA SER A 67 9.81 -1.28 7.12
C SER A 67 9.13 -1.24 8.48
N LEU A 68 7.90 -0.71 8.55
CA LEU A 68 7.23 -0.46 9.83
C LEU A 68 6.71 -1.75 10.46
N ALA A 69 5.82 -2.45 9.78
CA ALA A 69 5.30 -3.76 10.18
C ALA A 69 4.67 -4.47 8.98
N ALA A 70 4.58 -5.80 9.00
CA ALA A 70 3.87 -6.52 7.95
C ALA A 70 2.39 -6.12 7.92
N ASN A 71 1.84 -5.93 6.71
CA ASN A 71 0.41 -5.71 6.56
C ASN A 71 -0.35 -7.01 6.89
N ASP A 72 -1.51 -6.90 7.53
CA ASP A 72 -2.34 -8.02 7.98
C ASP A 72 -3.81 -7.81 7.61
N PHE A 73 -4.18 -8.27 6.42
CA PHE A 73 -5.56 -8.24 5.92
C PHE A 73 -6.36 -9.49 6.30
N SER A 74 -5.83 -10.37 7.17
CA SER A 74 -6.52 -11.61 7.56
C SER A 74 -7.74 -11.35 8.45
N ASN A 75 -7.81 -10.18 9.08
CA ASN A 75 -8.82 -9.85 10.08
C ASN A 75 -10.01 -9.04 9.52
N VAL A 76 -10.45 -9.35 8.31
CA VAL A 76 -11.82 -9.02 7.89
C VAL A 76 -12.76 -10.00 8.58
N SER A 77 -13.34 -9.59 9.71
CA SER A 77 -14.53 -10.25 10.25
C SER A 77 -15.59 -10.25 9.15
N LEU A 78 -15.73 -11.38 8.44
CA LEU A 78 -16.95 -11.65 7.70
C LEU A 78 -18.06 -11.74 8.76
N PRO A 79 -19.11 -10.91 8.68
CA PRO A 79 -20.29 -11.16 9.51
C PRO A 79 -20.83 -12.55 9.17
N ASP A 80 -21.16 -13.34 10.20
CA ASP A 80 -21.82 -14.65 10.08
C ASP A 80 -23.10 -14.61 9.23
#